data_AF-A0A6J6MAD3-F1
#
_entry.id   AF-A0A6J6MAD3-F1
#
_cell.length_a   1.000
_cell.length_b   1.000
_cell.length_c   1.000
_cell.angle_alpha   90.00
_cell.angle_beta   90.00
_cell.angle_gamma   90.00
#
_symmetry.space_group_name_H-M   'P 1'
#
loop_
_entity.id
_entity.type
_entity.pdbx_description
1 polymer ?
#
loop_
_entity_poly.entity_id
_entity_poly.type
_entity_poly.pdbx_seq_one_letter_code
_entity_poly.pdbx_strand_id
1 'polypeptide(L)'
;MNNQELLDAACPLINDLGAAFYFIPETLGVGKAMGLGGMEFYVQGRAGQMGNTEPEAVAAAFGYFKPALLKSILDSANAKSDPRVTGAAFMNACATMSRAKLSSLPNLDAFVAVLDKVNNAADPDGLALYAAINAETLAEDSAGRVLQLIAILREYRGSAHLVALRAAGVDSRTAHFMKRPDMWKQFGYTEEEAPVITDAIKAARAEAERITDRIVEPAYAVLTDAERTVLVDGMRAVKAALTA
;
A
#
# COMPACT_ATOMS: atom_id res chain seq x y z
N MET A 1 13.93 8.90 19.71
CA MET A 1 13.12 9.36 18.56
C MET A 1 11.67 9.36 19.01
N ASN A 2 11.00 10.51 19.06
CA ASN A 2 9.59 10.56 19.45
C ASN A 2 8.69 9.92 18.36
N ASN A 3 7.39 9.83 18.59
CA ASN A 3 6.46 9.21 17.64
C ASN A 3 6.41 9.93 16.29
N GLN A 4 6.35 11.26 16.28
CA GLN A 4 6.31 12.02 15.03
C GLN A 4 7.61 11.85 14.25
N GLU A 5 8.77 11.96 14.90
CA GLU A 5 10.08 11.74 14.24
C GLU A 5 10.19 10.34 13.61
N LEU A 6 9.56 9.34 14.24
CA LEU A 6 9.50 7.97 13.71
C LEU A 6 8.62 7.88 12.47
N LEU A 7 7.41 8.46 12.51
CA LEU A 7 6.51 8.47 11.36
C LEU A 7 7.14 9.22 10.18
N ASP A 8 7.74 10.38 10.43
CA ASP A 8 8.43 11.20 9.42
C ASP A 8 9.57 10.41 8.74
N ALA A 9 10.26 9.55 9.49
CA ALA A 9 11.35 8.71 8.97
C ALA A 9 10.86 7.44 8.26
N ALA A 10 9.86 6.74 8.82
CA ALA A 10 9.44 5.42 8.36
C ALA A 10 8.33 5.44 7.31
N CYS A 11 7.31 6.29 7.47
CA CYS A 11 6.13 6.27 6.60
C CYS A 11 6.41 6.60 5.13
N PRO A 12 7.29 7.57 4.78
CA PRO A 12 7.67 7.77 3.38
C PRO A 12 8.34 6.54 2.77
N LEU A 13 9.21 5.85 3.54
CA LEU A 13 9.85 4.61 3.09
C LEU A 13 8.83 3.49 2.91
N ILE A 14 7.90 3.31 3.84
CA ILE A 14 6.81 2.33 3.72
C ILE A 14 5.98 2.57 2.45
N ASN A 15 5.61 3.82 2.18
CA ASN A 15 4.85 4.17 1.00
C ASN A 15 5.56 3.79 -0.30
N ASP A 16 6.86 4.10 -0.39
CA ASP A 16 7.67 3.87 -1.58
C ASP A 16 8.00 2.38 -1.77
N LEU A 17 8.45 1.72 -0.70
CA LEU A 17 8.90 0.33 -0.72
C LEU A 17 7.74 -0.66 -0.84
N GLY A 18 6.58 -0.37 -0.26
CA GLY A 18 5.41 -1.26 -0.31
C GLY A 18 4.81 -1.39 -1.71
N ALA A 19 5.15 -0.51 -2.65
CA ALA A 19 4.74 -0.58 -4.05
C ALA A 19 5.83 -1.18 -4.97
N ALA A 20 7.03 -1.48 -4.45
CA ALA A 20 8.20 -1.79 -5.26
C ALA A 20 8.05 -3.05 -6.14
N PHE A 21 7.15 -3.97 -5.77
CA PHE A 21 6.94 -5.22 -6.49
C PHE A 21 5.84 -5.16 -7.56
N TYR A 22 5.02 -4.11 -7.60
CA TYR A 22 3.74 -4.13 -8.34
C TYR A 22 3.91 -4.37 -9.85
N PHE A 23 4.93 -3.78 -10.46
CA PHE A 23 5.08 -3.74 -11.92
C PHE A 23 6.46 -4.20 -12.40
N ILE A 24 7.21 -4.93 -11.58
CA ILE A 24 8.48 -5.55 -12.02
C ILE A 24 8.22 -6.72 -12.98
N PRO A 25 9.14 -7.03 -13.91
CA PRO A 25 8.95 -8.11 -14.89
C PRO A 25 8.57 -9.46 -14.27
N GLU A 26 9.12 -9.79 -13.11
CA GLU A 26 8.87 -11.03 -12.38
C GLU A 26 7.41 -11.11 -11.91
N THR A 27 6.89 -10.06 -11.28
CA THR A 27 5.49 -9.96 -10.84
C THR A 27 4.54 -9.97 -12.02
N LEU A 28 4.87 -9.23 -13.09
CA LEU A 28 4.08 -9.24 -14.33
C LEU A 28 4.08 -10.63 -15.00
N GLY A 29 5.17 -11.37 -14.88
CA GLY A 29 5.29 -12.75 -15.33
C GLY A 29 4.30 -13.69 -14.63
N VAL A 30 4.08 -13.51 -13.32
CA VAL A 30 3.07 -14.26 -12.55
C VAL A 30 1.67 -13.96 -13.08
N GLY A 31 1.32 -12.68 -13.23
CA GLY A 31 0.02 -12.28 -13.78
C GLY A 31 -0.21 -12.85 -15.18
N LYS A 32 0.80 -12.77 -16.06
CA LYS A 32 0.74 -13.33 -17.41
C LYS A 32 0.49 -14.84 -17.40
N ALA A 33 1.12 -15.59 -16.49
CA ALA A 33 0.89 -17.03 -16.35
C ALA A 33 -0.55 -17.38 -15.93
N MET A 34 -1.25 -16.42 -15.29
CA MET A 34 -2.67 -16.52 -14.93
C MET A 34 -3.61 -15.98 -16.02
N GLY A 35 -3.07 -15.59 -17.19
CA GLY A 35 -3.84 -14.98 -18.27
C GLY A 35 -4.22 -13.50 -18.05
N LEU A 36 -3.65 -12.86 -17.02
CA LEU A 36 -3.93 -11.47 -16.64
C LEU A 36 -2.88 -10.52 -17.23
N GLY A 37 -3.35 -9.39 -17.76
CA GLY A 37 -2.50 -8.24 -18.09
C GLY A 37 -1.96 -7.55 -16.83
N GLY A 38 -0.95 -6.68 -16.98
CA GLY A 38 -0.29 -6.06 -15.83
C GLY A 38 -1.21 -5.26 -14.91
N MET A 39 -2.10 -4.44 -15.48
CA MET A 39 -3.09 -3.70 -14.69
C MET A 39 -4.18 -4.61 -14.10
N GLU A 40 -4.53 -5.70 -14.78
CA GLU A 40 -5.49 -6.69 -14.28
C GLU A 40 -4.91 -7.40 -13.05
N PHE A 41 -3.67 -7.88 -13.14
CA PHE A 41 -2.99 -8.53 -12.03
C PHE A 41 -2.74 -7.57 -10.86
N TYR A 42 -2.38 -6.32 -11.14
CA TYR A 42 -2.23 -5.30 -10.09
C TYR A 42 -3.54 -4.98 -9.37
N VAL A 43 -4.63 -4.71 -10.12
CA VAL A 43 -5.91 -4.32 -9.52
C VAL A 43 -6.57 -5.51 -8.82
N GLN A 44 -6.72 -6.65 -9.51
CA GLN A 44 -7.34 -7.84 -8.94
C GLN A 44 -6.44 -8.49 -7.87
N GLY A 45 -5.11 -8.40 -7.98
CA GLY A 45 -4.19 -8.89 -6.96
C GLY A 45 -4.28 -8.10 -5.65
N ARG A 46 -4.41 -6.76 -5.72
CA ARG A 46 -4.64 -5.95 -4.52
C ARG A 46 -6.07 -6.11 -3.98
N ALA A 47 -7.08 -6.00 -4.84
CA ALA A 47 -8.49 -6.07 -4.45
C ALA A 47 -8.93 -7.48 -4.07
N GLY A 48 -8.26 -8.51 -4.59
CA GLY A 48 -8.57 -9.91 -4.36
C GLY A 48 -8.51 -10.29 -2.89
N GLN A 49 -7.84 -9.52 -2.04
CA GLN A 49 -7.88 -9.70 -0.59
C GLN A 49 -9.27 -9.46 0.00
N MET A 50 -10.07 -8.59 -0.61
CA MET A 50 -11.46 -8.32 -0.21
C MET A 50 -12.45 -9.38 -0.75
N GLY A 51 -11.95 -10.38 -1.48
CA GLY A 51 -12.76 -11.40 -2.16
C GLY A 51 -13.32 -10.92 -3.50
N ASN A 52 -14.40 -11.57 -3.96
CA ASN A 52 -15.13 -11.14 -5.15
C ASN A 52 -16.09 -9.99 -4.78
N THR A 53 -15.53 -8.79 -4.60
CA THR A 53 -16.28 -7.59 -4.23
C THR A 53 -16.72 -6.80 -5.46
N GLU A 54 -17.85 -6.09 -5.34
CA GLU A 54 -18.31 -5.12 -6.34
C GLU A 54 -17.21 -4.08 -6.67
N PRO A 55 -17.00 -3.75 -7.97
CA PRO A 55 -15.99 -2.78 -8.39
C PRO A 55 -16.10 -1.40 -7.73
N GLU A 56 -17.30 -0.96 -7.37
CA GLU A 56 -17.56 0.30 -6.68
C GLU A 56 -16.95 0.31 -5.27
N ALA A 57 -17.01 -0.81 -4.56
CA ALA A 57 -16.39 -0.93 -3.24
C ALA A 57 -14.86 -0.96 -3.36
N VAL A 58 -14.32 -1.62 -4.39
CA VAL A 58 -12.87 -1.57 -4.69
C VAL A 58 -12.44 -0.15 -5.05
N ALA A 59 -13.24 0.57 -5.84
CA ALA A 59 -12.96 1.96 -6.19
C ALA A 59 -12.96 2.88 -4.98
N ALA A 60 -13.88 2.68 -4.04
CA ALA A 60 -13.90 3.41 -2.76
C ALA A 60 -12.65 3.09 -1.92
N ALA A 61 -12.25 1.82 -1.86
CA ALA A 61 -11.09 1.37 -1.09
C ALA A 61 -9.74 1.81 -1.70
N PHE A 62 -9.65 1.93 -3.03
CA PHE A 62 -8.45 2.44 -3.71
C PHE A 62 -8.43 3.97 -3.76
N GLY A 63 -9.59 4.61 -3.81
CA GLY A 63 -9.82 6.05 -3.72
C GLY A 63 -9.37 6.89 -4.91
N TYR A 64 -8.28 6.56 -5.58
CA TYR A 64 -7.61 7.48 -6.52
C TYR A 64 -7.95 7.26 -7.99
N PHE A 65 -8.40 6.07 -8.37
CA PHE A 65 -8.72 5.76 -9.76
C PHE A 65 -10.12 6.24 -10.14
N LYS A 66 -10.32 6.56 -11.41
CA LYS A 66 -11.66 6.75 -11.96
C LYS A 66 -12.46 5.44 -11.82
N PRO A 67 -13.65 5.45 -11.17
CA PRO A 67 -14.39 4.21 -10.90
C PRO A 67 -14.67 3.37 -12.16
N ALA A 68 -14.99 4.00 -13.29
CA ALA A 68 -15.24 3.31 -14.55
C ALA A 68 -14.00 2.56 -15.08
N LEU A 69 -12.80 3.09 -14.86
CA LEU A 69 -11.55 2.41 -15.24
C LEU A 69 -11.35 1.15 -14.38
N LEU A 70 -11.48 1.27 -13.05
CA LEU A 70 -11.36 0.11 -12.16
C LEU A 70 -12.40 -0.96 -12.46
N LYS A 71 -13.65 -0.55 -12.72
CA LYS A 71 -14.70 -1.47 -13.14
C LYS A 71 -14.31 -2.26 -14.38
N SER A 72 -13.87 -1.57 -15.43
CA SER A 72 -13.45 -2.24 -16.67
C SER A 72 -12.30 -3.23 -16.45
N ILE A 73 -11.33 -2.89 -15.58
CA ILE A 73 -10.19 -3.77 -15.28
C ILE A 73 -10.64 -5.00 -14.49
N LEU A 74 -11.46 -4.80 -13.45
CA LEU A 74 -11.96 -5.88 -12.60
C LEU A 74 -12.88 -6.83 -13.35
N ASP A 75 -13.82 -6.31 -14.14
CA ASP A 75 -14.71 -7.14 -14.97
C ASP A 75 -13.88 -8.06 -15.89
N SER A 76 -12.82 -7.53 -16.52
CA SER A 76 -11.95 -8.32 -17.39
C SER A 76 -11.11 -9.35 -16.62
N ALA A 77 -10.56 -8.97 -15.46
CA ALA A 77 -9.75 -9.85 -14.62
C ALA A 77 -10.58 -10.99 -14.00
N ASN A 78 -11.77 -10.67 -13.48
CA ASN A 78 -12.70 -11.63 -12.86
C ASN A 78 -13.23 -12.66 -13.87
N ALA A 79 -13.28 -12.32 -15.15
CA ALA A 79 -13.61 -13.28 -16.21
C ALA A 79 -12.49 -14.31 -16.49
N LYS A 80 -11.27 -14.05 -16.02
CA LYS A 80 -10.06 -14.85 -16.32
C LYS A 80 -9.54 -15.63 -15.11
N SER A 81 -9.65 -15.05 -13.91
CA SER A 81 -9.11 -15.65 -12.69
C SER A 81 -9.97 -15.33 -11.47
N ASP A 82 -9.94 -16.24 -10.49
CA ASP A 82 -10.59 -16.03 -9.20
C ASP A 82 -9.86 -14.92 -8.40
N PRO A 83 -10.59 -13.95 -7.81
CA PRO A 83 -9.97 -12.85 -7.06
C PRO A 83 -9.09 -13.30 -5.89
N ARG A 84 -9.50 -14.32 -5.10
CA ARG A 84 -8.70 -14.80 -3.96
C ARG A 84 -7.42 -15.48 -4.43
N VAL A 85 -7.52 -16.29 -5.49
CA VAL A 85 -6.34 -16.93 -6.10
C VAL A 85 -5.34 -15.88 -6.60
N THR A 86 -5.84 -14.83 -7.26
CA THR A 86 -5.01 -13.72 -7.75
C THR A 86 -4.41 -12.91 -6.62
N GLY A 87 -5.18 -12.65 -5.56
CA GLY A 87 -4.68 -11.96 -4.36
C GLY A 87 -3.54 -12.69 -3.68
N ALA A 88 -3.68 -14.00 -3.46
CA ALA A 88 -2.63 -14.83 -2.91
C ALA A 88 -1.39 -14.88 -3.82
N ALA A 89 -1.58 -15.01 -5.13
CA ALA A 89 -0.49 -14.98 -6.10
C ALA A 89 0.27 -13.63 -6.09
N PHE A 90 -0.44 -12.52 -5.92
CA PHE A 90 0.15 -11.18 -5.81
C PHE A 90 1.03 -11.04 -4.56
N MET A 91 0.55 -11.50 -3.40
CA MET A 91 1.35 -11.51 -2.17
C MET A 91 2.51 -12.50 -2.19
N ASN A 92 2.38 -13.62 -2.92
CA ASN A 92 3.48 -14.55 -3.16
C ASN A 92 4.55 -13.96 -4.09
N ALA A 93 4.16 -13.17 -5.10
CA ALA A 93 5.11 -12.43 -5.94
C ALA A 93 5.89 -11.41 -5.09
N CYS A 94 5.23 -10.73 -4.16
CA CYS A 94 5.87 -9.84 -3.18
C CYS A 94 6.94 -10.58 -2.35
N ALA A 95 6.58 -11.72 -1.76
CA ALA A 95 7.53 -12.55 -1.00
C ALA A 95 8.69 -13.07 -1.86
N THR A 96 8.43 -13.43 -3.11
CA THR A 96 9.44 -13.92 -4.05
C THR A 96 10.48 -12.84 -4.34
N MET A 97 10.04 -11.60 -4.64
CA MET A 97 10.94 -10.46 -4.80
C MET A 97 11.71 -10.19 -3.50
N SER A 98 11.02 -10.24 -2.36
CA SER A 98 11.61 -10.01 -1.03
C SER A 98 12.78 -10.97 -0.78
N ARG A 99 12.58 -12.29 -0.97
CA ARG A 99 13.64 -13.28 -0.84
C ARG A 99 14.79 -13.01 -1.81
N ALA A 100 14.48 -12.75 -3.08
CA ALA A 100 15.50 -12.54 -4.10
C ALA A 100 16.41 -11.34 -3.80
N LYS A 101 15.86 -10.27 -3.21
CA LYS A 101 16.58 -9.02 -2.99
C LYS A 101 17.13 -8.83 -1.58
N LEU A 102 16.50 -9.44 -0.58
CA LEU A 102 16.72 -9.07 0.82
C LEU A 102 17.31 -10.21 1.68
N SER A 103 17.44 -11.44 1.17
CA SER A 103 17.92 -12.59 1.97
C SER A 103 19.31 -12.40 2.59
N SER A 104 20.15 -11.51 2.04
CA SER A 104 21.48 -11.21 2.56
C SER A 104 21.51 -10.05 3.56
N LEU A 105 20.37 -9.40 3.84
CA LEU A 105 20.33 -8.32 4.82
C LEU A 105 20.61 -8.86 6.22
N PRO A 106 21.44 -8.18 7.02
CA PRO A 106 21.64 -8.56 8.42
C PRO A 106 20.38 -8.27 9.23
N ASN A 107 20.21 -8.99 10.34
CA ASN A 107 19.16 -8.75 11.34
C ASN A 107 17.71 -8.79 10.81
N LEU A 108 17.44 -9.56 9.75
CA LEU A 108 16.10 -9.72 9.18
C LEU A 108 15.05 -10.12 10.22
N ASP A 109 15.37 -11.08 11.10
CA ASP A 109 14.43 -11.57 12.11
C ASP A 109 14.01 -10.46 13.08
N ALA A 110 14.97 -9.65 13.54
CA ALA A 110 14.68 -8.51 14.41
C ALA A 110 13.86 -7.44 13.68
N PHE A 111 14.16 -7.18 12.41
CA PHE A 111 13.42 -6.21 11.62
C PHE A 111 11.97 -6.67 11.35
N VAL A 112 11.78 -7.92 10.97
CA VAL A 112 10.46 -8.53 10.78
C VAL A 112 9.66 -8.51 12.08
N ALA A 113 10.27 -8.87 13.21
CA ALA A 113 9.60 -8.80 14.51
C ALA A 113 9.07 -7.40 14.84
N VAL A 114 9.83 -6.35 14.48
CA VAL A 114 9.39 -4.95 14.66
C VAL A 114 8.26 -4.58 13.71
N LEU A 115 8.31 -5.02 12.45
CA LEU A 115 7.21 -4.80 11.49
C LEU A 115 5.92 -5.52 11.91
N ASP A 116 6.02 -6.78 12.30
CA ASP A 116 4.90 -7.56 12.84
C ASP A 116 4.34 -6.88 14.10
N LYS A 117 5.19 -6.37 14.99
CA LYS A 117 4.73 -5.66 16.20
C LYS A 117 3.91 -4.41 15.88
N VAL A 118 4.32 -3.61 14.89
CA VAL A 118 3.52 -2.45 14.42
C VAL A 118 2.21 -2.93 13.79
N ASN A 119 2.29 -3.93 12.90
CA ASN A 119 1.13 -4.45 12.18
C ASN A 119 0.08 -5.07 13.13
N ASN A 120 0.52 -5.81 14.15
CA ASN A 120 -0.35 -6.42 15.15
C ASN A 120 -1.00 -5.38 16.09
N ALA A 121 -0.40 -4.19 16.22
CA ALA A 121 -0.94 -3.08 17.00
C ALA A 121 -1.87 -2.17 16.18
N ALA A 122 -1.93 -2.33 14.85
CA ALA A 122 -2.71 -1.48 13.96
C ALA A 122 -4.20 -1.86 13.98
N ASP A 123 -5.04 -0.89 14.34
CA ASP A 123 -6.49 -1.00 14.36
C ASP A 123 -7.08 -0.98 12.93
N PRO A 124 -7.82 -2.02 12.50
CA PRO A 124 -8.38 -2.08 11.15
C PRO A 124 -9.70 -1.32 10.97
N ASP A 125 -10.28 -0.73 12.01
CA ASP A 125 -11.61 -0.13 11.95
C ASP A 125 -11.71 0.97 10.86
N GLY A 126 -12.67 0.80 9.95
CA GLY A 126 -12.87 1.68 8.80
C GLY A 126 -11.84 1.52 7.66
N LEU A 127 -10.88 0.60 7.80
CA LEU A 127 -9.75 0.42 6.87
C LEU A 127 -9.88 -0.91 6.09
N ALA A 128 -10.98 -1.07 5.34
CA ALA A 128 -11.37 -2.36 4.76
C ALA A 128 -10.30 -3.05 3.89
N LEU A 129 -9.57 -2.31 3.05
CA LEU A 129 -8.50 -2.90 2.22
C LEU A 129 -7.34 -3.39 3.07
N TYR A 130 -6.92 -2.60 4.08
CA TYR A 130 -5.92 -3.02 5.06
C TYR A 130 -6.39 -4.26 5.83
N ALA A 131 -7.61 -4.24 6.37
CA ALA A 131 -8.17 -5.38 7.10
C ALA A 131 -8.15 -6.67 6.26
N ALA A 132 -8.48 -6.56 4.97
CA ALA A 132 -8.50 -7.66 4.04
C ALA A 132 -7.09 -8.21 3.74
N ILE A 133 -6.12 -7.36 3.37
CA ILE A 133 -4.75 -7.81 3.06
C ILE A 133 -4.02 -8.32 4.31
N ASN A 134 -4.33 -7.78 5.49
CA ASN A 134 -3.74 -8.21 6.76
C ASN A 134 -4.17 -9.64 7.16
N ALA A 135 -5.29 -10.13 6.63
CA ALA A 135 -5.77 -11.49 6.85
C ALA A 135 -5.07 -12.54 5.96
N GLU A 136 -4.23 -12.11 5.01
CA GLU A 136 -3.52 -13.02 4.11
C GLU A 136 -2.47 -13.85 4.86
N THR A 137 -2.31 -15.11 4.48
CA THR A 137 -1.24 -15.94 5.05
C THR A 137 0.10 -15.51 4.46
N LEU A 138 1.00 -15.05 5.32
CA LEU A 138 2.32 -14.56 4.92
C LEU A 138 3.37 -15.67 4.89
N ALA A 139 4.52 -15.38 4.27
CA ALA A 139 5.68 -16.23 4.30
C ALA A 139 6.14 -16.55 5.74
N GLU A 140 6.56 -17.80 5.97
CA GLU A 140 7.08 -18.26 7.26
C GLU A 140 8.52 -17.80 7.51
N ASP A 141 9.31 -17.61 6.44
CA ASP A 141 10.68 -17.10 6.54
C ASP A 141 10.73 -15.56 6.53
N SER A 142 11.66 -15.01 7.33
CA SER A 142 11.83 -13.55 7.48
C SER A 142 12.11 -12.86 6.15
N ALA A 143 12.92 -13.46 5.28
CA ALA A 143 13.30 -12.85 4.00
C ALA A 143 12.08 -12.63 3.08
N GLY A 144 11.16 -13.58 3.00
CA GLY A 144 9.90 -13.43 2.27
C GLY A 144 8.92 -12.46 2.92
N ARG A 145 8.89 -12.43 4.27
CA ARG A 145 7.91 -11.67 5.04
C ARG A 145 8.14 -10.16 5.03
N VAL A 146 9.39 -9.69 4.90
CA VAL A 146 9.74 -8.25 4.94
C VAL A 146 8.88 -7.41 4.00
N LEU A 147 8.93 -7.64 2.67
CA LEU A 147 8.16 -6.77 1.76
C LEU A 147 6.65 -6.99 1.88
N GLN A 148 6.19 -8.17 2.30
CA GLN A 148 4.76 -8.39 2.54
C GLN A 148 4.24 -7.51 3.67
N LEU A 149 4.96 -7.44 4.80
CA LEU A 149 4.59 -6.56 5.91
C LEU A 149 4.70 -5.08 5.53
N ILE A 150 5.71 -4.69 4.75
CA ILE A 150 5.83 -3.31 4.26
C ILE A 150 4.66 -2.96 3.32
N ALA A 151 4.25 -3.88 2.44
CA ALA A 151 3.08 -3.70 1.58
C ALA A 151 1.78 -3.60 2.39
N ILE A 152 1.61 -4.41 3.44
CA ILE A 152 0.45 -4.33 4.35
C ILE A 152 0.42 -2.99 5.09
N LEU A 153 1.54 -2.56 5.69
CA LEU A 153 1.64 -1.27 6.40
C LEU A 153 1.45 -0.08 5.46
N ARG A 154 1.79 -0.23 4.17
CA ARG A 154 1.44 0.74 3.13
C ARG A 154 -0.08 0.80 2.94
N GLU A 155 -0.78 -0.33 2.86
CA GLU A 155 -2.24 -0.34 2.80
C GLU A 155 -2.89 0.22 4.08
N TYR A 156 -2.29 -0.02 5.25
CA TYR A 156 -2.72 0.56 6.52
C TYR A 156 -2.70 2.09 6.45
N ARG A 157 -1.54 2.69 6.14
CA ARG A 157 -1.43 4.15 6.03
C ARG A 157 -2.26 4.70 4.88
N GLY A 158 -2.33 4.00 3.75
CA GLY A 158 -3.13 4.40 2.59
C GLY A 158 -4.63 4.44 2.89
N SER A 159 -5.14 3.43 3.59
CA SER A 159 -6.54 3.37 4.03
C SER A 159 -6.85 4.49 5.04
N ALA A 160 -5.97 4.68 6.05
CA ALA A 160 -6.09 5.76 7.01
C ALA A 160 -6.10 7.14 6.32
N HIS A 161 -5.28 7.28 5.28
CA HIS A 161 -5.20 8.50 4.49
C HIS A 161 -6.50 8.82 3.75
N LEU A 162 -7.17 7.81 3.17
CA LEU A 162 -8.47 8.02 2.53
C LEU A 162 -9.53 8.48 3.53
N VAL A 163 -9.57 7.91 4.73
CA VAL A 163 -10.45 8.37 5.83
C VAL A 163 -10.13 9.82 6.20
N ALA A 164 -8.84 10.14 6.37
CA ALA A 164 -8.39 11.48 6.73
C ALA A 164 -8.74 12.55 5.70
N LEU A 165 -8.65 12.23 4.40
CA LEU A 165 -9.07 13.13 3.32
C LEU A 165 -10.56 13.46 3.44
N ARG A 166 -11.41 12.44 3.62
CA ARG A 166 -12.85 12.64 3.79
C ARG A 166 -13.17 13.44 5.05
N ALA A 167 -12.49 13.18 6.16
CA ALA A 167 -12.63 13.93 7.41
C ALA A 167 -12.21 15.40 7.26
N ALA A 168 -11.18 15.68 6.46
CA ALA A 168 -10.71 17.04 6.17
C ALA A 168 -11.53 17.75 5.06
N GLY A 169 -12.55 17.11 4.50
CA GLY A 169 -13.44 17.71 3.50
C GLY A 169 -12.87 17.76 2.08
N VAL A 170 -11.86 16.95 1.75
CA VAL A 170 -11.29 16.83 0.40
C VAL A 170 -11.50 15.43 -0.16
N ASP A 171 -11.87 15.31 -1.43
CA ASP A 171 -11.94 14.00 -2.08
C ASP A 171 -10.55 13.51 -2.54
N SER A 172 -10.42 12.18 -2.64
CA SER A 172 -9.18 11.49 -3.02
C SER A 172 -8.73 11.81 -4.45
N ARG A 173 -9.67 12.05 -5.36
CA ARG A 173 -9.37 12.46 -6.75
C ARG A 173 -8.63 13.80 -6.78
N THR A 174 -9.13 14.80 -6.06
CA THR A 174 -8.53 16.13 -5.95
C THR A 174 -7.18 16.08 -5.24
N ALA A 175 -7.10 15.33 -4.15
CA ALA A 175 -5.85 15.09 -3.43
C ALA A 175 -4.78 14.41 -4.31
N HIS A 176 -5.19 13.44 -5.14
CA HIS A 176 -4.32 12.75 -6.09
C HIS A 176 -3.80 13.71 -7.16
N PHE A 177 -4.68 14.47 -7.82
CA PHE A 177 -4.27 15.45 -8.84
C PHE A 177 -3.27 16.47 -8.28
N MET A 178 -3.50 16.97 -7.06
CA MET A 178 -2.58 17.93 -6.45
C MET A 178 -1.19 17.35 -6.20
N LYS A 179 -1.09 16.06 -5.83
CA LYS A 179 0.18 15.40 -5.51
C LYS A 179 0.89 14.85 -6.75
N ARG A 180 0.13 14.30 -7.70
CA ARG A 180 0.61 13.54 -8.87
C ARG A 180 -0.15 13.94 -10.15
N PRO A 181 -0.07 15.21 -10.58
CA PRO A 181 -0.73 15.63 -11.83
C PRO A 181 -0.14 14.89 -13.05
N ASP A 182 1.09 14.41 -12.96
CA ASP A 182 1.77 13.57 -13.96
C ASP A 182 1.08 12.22 -14.19
N MET A 183 0.38 11.69 -13.18
CA MET A 183 -0.30 10.39 -13.24
C MET A 183 -1.78 10.50 -13.62
N TRP A 184 -2.30 11.72 -13.80
CA TRP A 184 -3.73 11.98 -13.90
C TRP A 184 -4.44 11.13 -14.97
N LYS A 185 -3.88 11.09 -16.18
CA LYS A 185 -4.40 10.30 -17.30
C LYS A 185 -4.31 8.80 -17.05
N GLN A 186 -3.23 8.33 -16.42
CA GLN A 186 -3.04 6.92 -16.11
C GLN A 186 -4.08 6.40 -15.09
N PHE A 187 -4.60 7.27 -14.24
CA PHE A 187 -5.67 6.94 -13.30
C PHE A 187 -7.09 7.06 -13.92
N GLY A 188 -7.17 7.31 -15.23
CA GLY A 188 -8.38 7.24 -16.03
C GLY A 188 -9.11 8.57 -16.24
N TYR A 189 -8.55 9.69 -15.77
CA TYR A 189 -9.16 11.00 -15.89
C TYR A 189 -8.67 11.77 -17.12
N THR A 190 -9.53 12.64 -17.65
CA THR A 190 -9.19 13.54 -18.77
C THR A 190 -8.68 14.89 -18.26
N GLU A 191 -8.06 15.71 -19.13
CA GLU A 191 -7.55 17.03 -18.74
C GLU A 191 -8.67 17.96 -18.28
N GLU A 192 -9.85 17.86 -18.88
CA GLU A 192 -11.04 18.65 -18.53
C GLU A 192 -11.61 18.28 -17.16
N GLU A 193 -11.30 17.07 -16.67
CA GLU A 193 -11.64 16.63 -15.32
C GLU A 193 -10.65 17.17 -14.26
N ALA A 194 -9.59 17.88 -14.62
CA ALA A 194 -8.62 18.38 -13.65
C ALA A 194 -9.28 19.38 -12.66
N PRO A 195 -9.20 19.15 -11.34
CA PRO A 195 -9.74 20.08 -10.35
C PRO A 195 -8.87 21.33 -10.23
N VAL A 196 -9.51 22.46 -9.93
CA VAL A 196 -8.82 23.71 -9.59
C VAL A 196 -8.29 23.61 -8.16
N ILE A 197 -6.96 23.71 -7.99
CA ILE A 197 -6.32 23.63 -6.68
C ILE A 197 -6.28 25.02 -6.02
N THR A 198 -7.09 25.20 -4.99
CA THR A 198 -7.16 26.42 -4.17
C THR A 198 -6.30 26.31 -2.91
N ASP A 199 -6.04 27.44 -2.25
CA ASP A 199 -5.33 27.42 -0.96
C ASP A 199 -6.12 26.71 0.15
N ALA A 200 -7.46 26.74 0.09
CA ALA A 200 -8.31 25.96 0.98
C ALA A 200 -8.11 24.45 0.78
N ILE A 201 -7.98 23.98 -0.47
CA ILE A 201 -7.69 22.57 -0.77
C ILE A 201 -6.29 22.19 -0.26
N LYS A 202 -5.29 23.06 -0.42
CA LYS A 202 -3.94 22.83 0.12
C LYS A 202 -3.96 22.71 1.64
N ALA A 203 -4.70 23.59 2.33
CA ALA A 203 -4.86 23.56 3.78
C ALA A 203 -5.59 22.29 4.25
N ALA A 204 -6.69 21.91 3.59
CA ALA A 204 -7.41 20.67 3.89
C ALA A 204 -6.54 19.43 3.69
N ARG A 205 -5.71 19.41 2.63
CA ARG A 205 -4.78 18.30 2.39
C ARG A 205 -3.71 18.20 3.47
N ALA A 206 -3.16 19.33 3.92
CA ALA A 206 -2.19 19.36 5.01
C ALA A 206 -2.80 18.88 6.33
N GLU A 207 -4.06 19.24 6.60
CA GLU A 207 -4.81 18.70 7.73
C GLU A 207 -5.03 17.19 7.60
N ALA A 208 -5.35 16.70 6.40
CA ALA A 208 -5.47 15.26 6.16
C ALA A 208 -4.16 14.49 6.45
N GLU A 209 -2.97 15.05 6.18
CA GLU A 209 -1.72 14.41 6.61
C GLU A 209 -1.62 14.33 8.13
N ARG A 210 -1.93 15.42 8.86
CA ARG A 210 -1.93 15.40 10.34
C ARG A 210 -2.92 14.38 10.91
N ILE A 211 -4.12 14.29 10.33
CA ILE A 211 -5.12 13.30 10.74
C ILE A 211 -4.63 11.88 10.41
N THR A 212 -3.98 11.68 9.25
CA THR A 212 -3.42 10.37 8.86
C THR A 212 -2.39 9.91 9.88
N ASP A 213 -1.44 10.78 10.23
CA ASP A 213 -0.40 10.47 11.20
C ASP A 213 -1.03 10.14 12.57
N ARG A 214 -2.02 10.94 13.02
CA ARG A 214 -2.77 10.66 14.25
C ARG A 214 -3.50 9.32 14.23
N ILE A 215 -4.05 8.89 13.09
CA ILE A 215 -4.73 7.58 12.96
C ILE A 215 -3.72 6.44 13.10
N VAL A 216 -2.54 6.55 12.47
CA VAL A 216 -1.57 5.45 12.45
C VAL A 216 -0.60 5.45 13.63
N GLU A 217 -0.37 6.60 14.28
CA GLU A 217 0.58 6.79 15.38
C GLU A 217 0.49 5.71 16.47
N PRO A 218 -0.71 5.31 16.97
CA PRO A 218 -0.80 4.32 18.03
C PRO A 218 -0.11 2.99 17.70
N ALA A 219 -0.17 2.55 16.43
CA ALA A 219 0.46 1.31 15.98
C ALA A 219 2.00 1.37 16.04
N TYR A 220 2.58 2.56 15.88
CA TYR A 220 4.03 2.78 15.96
C TYR A 220 4.50 3.12 17.37
N ALA A 221 3.62 3.68 18.21
CA ALA A 221 3.92 4.07 19.58
C ALA A 221 4.29 2.88 20.50
N VAL A 222 3.92 1.65 20.11
CA VAL A 222 4.26 0.41 20.83
C VAL A 222 5.75 0.04 20.77
N LEU A 223 6.53 0.71 19.92
CA LEU A 223 7.96 0.46 19.77
C LEU A 223 8.79 1.19 20.84
N THR A 224 9.71 0.46 21.46
CA THR A 224 10.80 0.99 22.29
C THR A 224 11.81 1.78 21.45
N ASP A 225 12.65 2.62 22.07
CA ASP A 225 13.67 3.39 21.34
C ASP A 225 14.64 2.51 20.51
N ALA A 226 14.98 1.33 21.03
CA ALA A 226 15.81 0.36 20.30
C ALA A 226 15.08 -0.19 19.06
N GLU A 227 13.81 -0.59 19.21
CA GLU A 227 13.00 -1.10 18.10
C GLU A 227 12.73 -0.03 17.03
N ARG A 228 12.57 1.24 17.42
CA ARG A 228 12.45 2.37 16.48
C ARG A 228 13.68 2.49 15.58
N THR A 229 14.87 2.32 16.16
CA THR A 229 16.13 2.34 15.42
C THR A 229 16.18 1.15 14.44
N VAL A 230 15.81 -0.05 14.89
CA VAL A 230 15.72 -1.25 14.05
C VAL A 230 14.75 -1.05 12.86
N LEU A 231 13.56 -0.45 13.09
CA LEU A 231 12.60 -0.18 12.02
C LEU A 231 13.20 0.73 10.95
N VAL A 232 13.76 1.87 11.35
CA VAL A 232 14.23 2.90 10.42
C VAL A 232 15.47 2.42 9.67
N ASP A 233 16.42 1.80 10.35
CA ASP A 233 17.63 1.28 9.71
C ASP A 233 17.32 0.10 8.79
N GLY A 234 16.38 -0.78 9.17
CA GLY A 234 15.87 -1.85 8.32
C GLY A 234 15.22 -1.31 7.04
N MET A 235 14.35 -0.31 7.15
CA MET A 235 13.73 0.35 5.97
C MET A 235 14.78 0.96 5.03
N ARG A 236 15.81 1.60 5.59
CA ARG A 236 16.92 2.17 4.80
C ARG A 236 17.75 1.09 4.12
N ALA A 237 18.01 -0.03 4.80
CA ALA A 237 18.72 -1.17 4.23
C ALA A 237 17.93 -1.82 3.08
N VAL A 238 16.61 -1.99 3.24
CA VAL A 238 15.71 -2.45 2.17
C VAL A 238 15.77 -1.50 0.98
N LYS A 239 15.65 -0.19 1.22
CA LYS A 239 15.75 0.81 0.14
C LYS A 239 17.07 0.69 -0.62
N ALA A 240 18.20 0.60 0.10
CA ALA A 240 19.51 0.46 -0.53
C ALA A 240 19.60 -0.82 -1.38
N ALA A 241 19.12 -1.95 -0.86
CA ALA A 241 19.13 -3.25 -1.56
C ALA A 241 18.24 -3.28 -2.80
N LEU A 242 17.10 -2.57 -2.80
CA LEU A 242 16.21 -2.50 -3.97
C LEU A 242 16.74 -1.57 -5.08
N THR A 243 17.65 -0.66 -4.75
CA THR A 243 18.27 0.28 -5.71
C THR A 243 19.63 -0.17 -6.24
N ALA A 244 20.19 -1.25 -5.71
CA ALA A 244 21.45 -1.85 -6.14
C ALA A 244 21.25 -2.80 -7.33
#